data_AF-A0A2C4Y7B0-F1
#
_entry.id   AF-A0A2C4Y7B0-F1
#
_cell.length_a   1.000
_cell.length_b   1.000
_cell.length_c   1.000
_cell.angle_alpha   90.00
_cell.angle_beta   90.00
_cell.angle_gamma   90.00
#
_symmetry.space_group_name_H-M   'P 1'
#
loop_
_entity.id
_entity.type
_entity.pdbx_description
1 polymer ?
#
loop_
_entity_poly.entity_id
_entity_poly.type
_entity_poly.pdbx_seq_one_letter_code
_entity_poly.pdbx_strand_id
1 'polypeptide(L)'
;MGEIKMLKKPCKLKKMLILPCICSITFYLGSQIMTYTEAAFIHETKVEAALSTAIIFPKTVDTLKEEAEQHKQFIEHQYGEMKGKLAVTSIEEIEQAIVVWQQGREKIASEEEALQNVYTAIEAPYNQIQEELKVNKSESIQQVAVYVNEGFHSIKEKHDYIAKEVSLQAIDEQIQILHQQLNDAIEAEVQMKAEEEKKVEEEKKVEEQKKVEEQKKVEEQKKVEEQKKVEEQKKVEEQKQVETAKKLEQGTHEKATTTDHNEKSSE
;
A
#
# COMPACT_ATOMS: atom_id res chain seq x y z
N MET A 1 115.83 -65.65 -20.45
CA MET A 1 115.62 -64.31 -19.87
C MET A 1 116.57 -63.36 -20.58
N GLY A 2 116.08 -62.25 -21.14
CA GLY A 2 116.90 -61.25 -21.82
C GLY A 2 116.24 -60.74 -23.11
N GLU A 3 116.08 -59.42 -23.16
CA GLU A 3 115.33 -58.59 -24.11
C GLU A 3 115.62 -58.81 -25.61
N ILE A 4 114.61 -58.52 -26.46
CA ILE A 4 114.82 -58.26 -27.89
C ILE A 4 114.23 -56.89 -28.23
N LYS A 5 115.11 -55.96 -28.63
CA LYS A 5 114.81 -54.66 -29.21
C LYS A 5 114.41 -54.78 -30.69
N MET A 6 113.28 -54.14 -31.02
CA MET A 6 112.91 -53.34 -32.21
C MET A 6 113.54 -53.64 -33.57
N LEU A 7 112.69 -53.81 -34.60
CA LEU A 7 113.02 -53.46 -36.00
C LEU A 7 111.76 -53.05 -36.80
N LYS A 8 111.90 -51.93 -37.54
CA LYS A 8 110.95 -51.11 -38.33
C LYS A 8 110.22 -51.84 -39.47
N LYS A 9 109.05 -51.30 -39.91
CA LYS A 9 108.81 -50.79 -41.30
C LYS A 9 107.44 -50.06 -41.50
N PRO A 10 107.26 -49.27 -42.59
CA PRO A 10 106.34 -48.12 -42.74
C PRO A 10 105.12 -48.38 -43.65
N CYS A 11 104.16 -47.43 -43.76
CA CYS A 11 103.72 -46.84 -45.05
C CYS A 11 102.50 -45.89 -44.98
N LYS A 12 102.72 -44.68 -45.55
CA LYS A 12 101.81 -43.88 -46.43
C LYS A 12 100.60 -43.14 -45.83
N LEU A 13 100.84 -41.89 -45.41
CA LEU A 13 99.84 -40.82 -45.37
C LEU A 13 99.46 -40.40 -46.82
N LYS A 14 98.17 -40.54 -47.18
CA LYS A 14 97.58 -39.73 -48.26
C LYS A 14 96.95 -38.49 -47.63
N LYS A 15 97.56 -37.33 -47.88
CA LYS A 15 96.92 -36.03 -47.65
C LYS A 15 95.86 -35.82 -48.73
N MET A 16 94.60 -35.72 -48.34
CA MET A 16 93.66 -34.84 -49.03
C MET A 16 92.72 -34.25 -47.97
N LEU A 17 93.16 -33.13 -47.42
CA LEU A 17 92.36 -32.22 -46.61
C LEU A 17 91.27 -31.64 -47.51
N ILE A 18 90.02 -32.03 -47.29
CA ILE A 18 88.87 -31.17 -47.58
C ILE A 18 88.34 -30.80 -46.20
N LEU A 19 88.75 -29.64 -45.71
CA LEU A 19 88.29 -29.05 -44.47
C LEU A 19 86.90 -28.43 -44.77
N PRO A 20 85.77 -29.05 -44.36
CA PRO A 20 84.50 -28.36 -44.42
C PRO A 20 84.59 -27.26 -43.37
N CYS A 21 84.43 -26.02 -43.80
CA CYS A 21 84.49 -24.84 -42.95
C CYS A 21 83.65 -25.07 -41.68
N ILE A 22 84.32 -25.14 -40.52
CA ILE A 22 83.70 -25.33 -39.21
C ILE A 22 82.70 -24.20 -38.89
N CYS A 23 82.75 -23.07 -39.60
CA CYS A 23 81.84 -21.95 -39.43
C CYS A 23 80.39 -22.24 -39.83
N SER A 24 80.13 -23.24 -40.69
CA SER A 24 78.76 -23.54 -41.13
C SER A 24 78.00 -24.44 -40.14
N ILE A 25 78.72 -25.27 -39.39
CA ILE A 25 78.11 -26.20 -38.43
C ILE A 25 77.68 -25.48 -37.15
N THR A 26 78.44 -24.46 -36.72
CA THR A 26 78.06 -23.63 -35.56
C THR A 26 76.88 -22.71 -35.83
N PHE A 27 76.69 -22.25 -37.07
CA PHE A 27 75.52 -21.44 -37.44
C PHE A 27 74.26 -22.30 -37.59
N TYR A 28 74.38 -23.52 -38.14
CA TYR A 28 73.23 -24.43 -38.32
C TYR A 28 72.76 -25.04 -36.99
N LEU A 29 73.68 -25.39 -36.10
CA LEU A 29 73.33 -25.74 -34.71
C LEU A 29 72.83 -24.52 -33.94
N GLY A 30 73.39 -23.32 -34.16
CA GLY A 30 72.89 -22.07 -33.57
C GLY A 30 71.45 -21.71 -33.99
N SER A 31 71.06 -22.02 -35.23
CA SER A 31 69.72 -21.72 -35.76
C SER A 31 68.63 -22.66 -35.22
N GLN A 32 68.97 -23.89 -34.80
CA GLN A 32 68.01 -24.78 -34.12
C GLN A 32 67.90 -24.50 -32.61
N ILE A 33 68.86 -23.77 -32.01
CA ILE A 33 68.77 -23.32 -30.62
C ILE A 33 68.06 -21.94 -30.53
N MET A 34 67.90 -21.22 -31.65
CA MET A 34 67.33 -19.86 -31.70
C MET A 34 65.87 -19.75 -32.20
N THR A 35 65.12 -20.83 -32.36
CA THR A 35 63.64 -20.74 -32.53
C THR A 35 62.85 -21.09 -31.27
N TYR A 36 63.54 -21.29 -30.15
CA TYR A 36 62.94 -21.23 -28.82
C TYR A 36 63.60 -20.11 -28.04
N THR A 37 63.46 -18.88 -28.55
CA THR A 37 63.29 -17.75 -27.64
C THR A 37 61.89 -17.90 -27.03
N GLU A 38 61.75 -18.90 -26.16
CA GLU A 38 60.78 -18.77 -25.08
C GLU A 38 61.26 -17.52 -24.34
N ALA A 39 60.46 -16.47 -24.38
CA ALA A 39 60.74 -15.30 -23.59
C ALA A 39 60.77 -15.77 -22.13
N ALA A 40 61.96 -16.03 -21.61
CA ALA A 40 62.22 -16.00 -20.18
C ALA A 40 62.08 -14.53 -19.78
N PHE A 41 60.84 -14.03 -19.81
CA PHE A 41 60.41 -12.99 -18.93
C PHE A 41 60.81 -13.50 -17.56
N ILE A 42 61.77 -12.82 -16.93
CA ILE A 42 61.88 -12.86 -15.48
C ILE A 42 60.62 -12.15 -14.99
N HIS A 43 59.49 -12.87 -15.04
CA HIS A 43 58.18 -12.46 -14.53
C HIS A 43 58.01 -12.84 -13.07
N GLU A 44 59.11 -13.11 -12.37
CA GLU A 44 59.17 -13.03 -10.92
C GLU A 44 60.14 -11.93 -10.52
N THR A 45 59.85 -10.70 -10.94
CA THR A 45 59.68 -9.75 -9.84
C THR A 45 58.51 -10.32 -9.08
N LYS A 46 58.78 -11.08 -8.01
CA LYS A 46 57.82 -11.28 -6.93
C LYS A 46 57.63 -9.90 -6.33
N VAL A 47 57.00 -9.00 -7.10
CA VAL A 47 56.06 -8.06 -6.54
C VAL A 47 55.10 -9.03 -5.91
N GLU A 48 55.27 -9.26 -4.61
CA GLU A 48 54.14 -9.69 -3.82
C GLU A 48 53.04 -8.74 -4.26
N ALA A 49 52.12 -9.26 -5.08
CA ALA A 49 50.87 -8.60 -5.33
C ALA A 49 50.11 -8.68 -4.01
N ALA A 50 50.65 -8.05 -2.97
CA ALA A 50 49.91 -7.24 -2.05
C ALA A 50 49.44 -5.98 -2.81
N LEU A 51 48.86 -6.17 -4.01
CA LEU A 51 47.68 -5.42 -4.34
C LEU A 51 46.69 -5.86 -3.27
N SER A 52 46.75 -5.18 -2.12
CA SER A 52 45.72 -5.20 -1.11
C SER A 52 44.44 -4.95 -1.88
N THR A 53 43.71 -6.02 -2.19
CA THR A 53 42.43 -5.94 -2.85
C THR A 53 41.55 -5.16 -1.90
N ALA A 54 41.29 -3.89 -2.24
CA ALA A 54 40.51 -3.01 -1.39
C ALA A 54 39.19 -3.69 -1.06
N ILE A 55 38.85 -3.73 0.24
CA ILE A 55 37.66 -4.38 0.78
C ILE A 55 36.40 -3.82 0.11
N ILE A 56 36.42 -2.51 -0.16
CA ILE A 56 35.40 -1.80 -0.94
C ILE A 56 36.06 -0.61 -1.63
N PHE A 57 35.65 -0.29 -2.86
CA PHE A 57 36.21 0.86 -3.59
C PHE A 57 35.52 2.17 -3.16
N PRO A 58 36.22 3.33 -3.20
CA PRO A 58 35.62 4.63 -2.86
C PRO A 58 34.34 4.93 -3.64
N LYS A 59 34.35 4.67 -4.95
CA LYS A 59 33.19 4.86 -5.81
C LYS A 59 31.97 4.05 -5.35
N THR A 60 32.17 2.84 -4.86
CA THR A 60 31.08 2.01 -4.33
C THR A 60 30.50 2.63 -3.07
N VAL A 61 31.34 3.18 -2.19
CA VAL A 61 30.88 3.91 -1.00
C VAL A 61 30.09 5.16 -1.38
N ASP A 62 30.54 5.91 -2.38
CA ASP A 62 29.82 7.08 -2.88
C ASP A 62 28.45 6.70 -3.45
N THR A 63 28.35 5.61 -4.21
CA THR A 63 27.07 5.07 -4.71
C THR A 63 26.13 4.70 -3.56
N LEU A 64 26.62 3.99 -2.54
CA LEU A 64 25.80 3.63 -1.38
C LEU A 64 25.32 4.87 -0.59
N LYS A 65 26.16 5.92 -0.49
CA LYS A 65 25.76 7.19 0.12
C LYS A 65 24.64 7.86 -0.67
N GLU A 66 24.71 7.85 -1.99
CA GLU A 66 23.71 8.43 -2.88
C GLU A 66 22.39 7.64 -2.82
N GLU A 67 22.44 6.31 -2.88
CA GLU A 67 21.28 5.43 -2.71
C GLU A 67 20.60 5.67 -1.35
N ALA A 68 21.35 5.73 -0.25
CA ALA A 68 20.81 6.01 1.07
C ALA A 68 20.11 7.39 1.15
N GLU A 69 20.67 8.42 0.49
CA GLU A 69 20.04 9.73 0.42
C GLU A 69 18.76 9.71 -0.41
N GLN A 70 18.74 8.99 -1.53
CA GLN A 70 17.55 8.85 -2.37
C GLN A 70 16.40 8.15 -1.62
N HIS A 71 16.68 7.02 -0.94
CA HIS A 71 15.69 6.33 -0.12
C HIS A 71 15.15 7.22 1.00
N LYS A 72 16.03 7.93 1.71
CA LYS A 72 15.63 8.90 2.75
C LYS A 72 14.68 9.97 2.19
N GLN A 73 15.06 10.63 1.09
CA GLN A 73 14.26 11.69 0.48
C GLN A 73 12.89 11.19 0.02
N PHE A 74 12.84 9.98 -0.56
CA PHE A 74 11.59 9.38 -0.97
C PHE A 74 10.67 9.12 0.22
N ILE A 75 11.19 8.54 1.31
CA ILE A 75 10.42 8.27 2.53
C ILE A 75 9.89 9.57 3.13
N GLU A 76 10.73 10.60 3.27
CA GLU A 76 10.33 11.92 3.79
C GLU A 76 9.23 12.55 2.94
N HIS A 77 9.35 12.45 1.61
CA HIS A 77 8.36 12.98 0.68
C HIS A 77 7.01 12.26 0.83
N GLN A 78 6.99 10.92 0.77
CA GLN A 78 5.75 10.14 0.91
C GLN A 78 5.08 10.38 2.26
N TYR A 79 5.86 10.42 3.34
CA TYR A 79 5.33 10.67 4.68
C TYR A 79 4.74 12.09 4.81
N GLY A 80 5.38 13.08 4.19
CA GLY A 80 4.86 14.44 4.08
C GLY A 80 3.54 14.52 3.31
N GLU A 81 3.43 13.81 2.18
CA GLU A 81 2.20 13.73 1.39
C GLU A 81 1.04 13.10 2.17
N MET A 82 1.30 12.04 2.93
CA MET A 82 0.32 11.39 3.81
C MET A 82 -0.18 12.36 4.88
N LYS A 83 0.74 13.07 5.55
CA LYS A 83 0.41 14.10 6.55
C LYS A 83 -0.41 15.25 5.99
N GLY A 84 -0.21 15.62 4.72
CA GLY A 84 -1.02 16.65 4.06
C GLY A 84 -2.51 16.29 3.93
N LYS A 85 -2.85 15.00 3.95
CA LYS A 85 -4.22 14.47 3.76
C LYS A 85 -4.94 14.14 5.08
N LEU A 86 -4.42 14.61 6.21
CA LEU A 86 -4.99 14.35 7.54
C LEU A 86 -6.18 15.27 7.88
N ALA A 87 -6.34 16.38 7.15
CA ALA A 87 -7.49 17.27 7.30
C ALA A 87 -8.71 16.65 6.59
N VAL A 88 -9.51 15.91 7.35
CA VAL A 88 -10.71 15.21 6.87
C VAL A 88 -11.97 15.79 7.51
N THR A 89 -13.00 16.05 6.71
CA THR A 89 -14.26 16.67 7.13
C THR A 89 -15.50 15.86 6.77
N SER A 90 -15.41 14.94 5.79
CA SER A 90 -16.48 14.02 5.43
C SER A 90 -16.09 12.55 5.59
N ILE A 91 -17.08 11.66 5.61
CA ILE A 91 -16.87 10.21 5.64
C ILE A 91 -16.06 9.76 4.42
N GLU A 92 -16.39 10.25 3.22
CA GLU A 92 -15.65 9.90 2.00
C GLU A 92 -14.19 10.38 2.05
N GLU A 93 -13.93 11.55 2.62
CA GLU A 93 -12.57 12.06 2.82
C GLU A 93 -11.77 11.19 3.80
N ILE A 94 -12.41 10.69 4.87
CA ILE A 94 -11.78 9.76 5.82
C ILE A 94 -11.43 8.44 5.13
N GLU A 95 -12.35 7.86 4.36
CA GLU A 95 -12.10 6.62 3.61
C GLU A 95 -10.93 6.78 2.61
N GLN A 96 -10.92 7.89 1.88
CA GLN A 96 -9.82 8.20 0.95
C GLN A 96 -8.50 8.40 1.70
N ALA A 97 -8.51 9.07 2.85
CA ALA A 97 -7.33 9.24 3.67
C ALA A 97 -6.78 7.89 4.14
N ILE A 98 -7.63 6.98 4.63
CA ILE A 98 -7.23 5.62 5.03
C ILE A 98 -6.51 4.89 3.88
N VAL A 99 -7.10 4.89 2.69
CA VAL A 99 -6.49 4.23 1.52
C VAL A 99 -5.13 4.82 1.19
N VAL A 100 -5.01 6.15 1.20
CA VAL A 100 -3.72 6.81 0.94
C VAL A 100 -2.70 6.47 2.01
N TRP A 101 -3.10 6.45 3.28
CA TRP A 101 -2.19 6.12 4.38
C TRP A 101 -1.72 4.66 4.32
N GLN A 102 -2.60 3.72 3.98
CA GLN A 102 -2.23 2.31 3.78
C GLN A 102 -1.26 2.14 2.61
N GLN A 103 -1.54 2.76 1.46
CA GLN A 103 -0.63 2.70 0.30
C GLN A 103 0.71 3.37 0.59
N GLY A 104 0.71 4.52 1.28
CA GLY A 104 1.92 5.22 1.67
C GLY A 104 2.76 4.40 2.65
N ARG A 105 2.12 3.72 3.61
CA ARG A 105 2.78 2.79 4.54
C ARG A 105 3.52 1.67 3.81
N GLU A 106 2.88 1.03 2.84
CA GLU A 106 3.50 -0.05 2.05
C GLU A 106 4.74 0.45 1.30
N LYS A 107 4.65 1.62 0.66
CA LYS A 107 5.80 2.24 -0.02
C LYS A 107 6.94 2.57 0.94
N ILE A 108 6.62 3.21 2.06
CA ILE A 108 7.61 3.56 3.08
C ILE A 108 8.28 2.30 3.63
N ALA A 109 7.51 1.25 3.90
CA ALA A 109 8.06 -0.02 4.40
C ALA A 109 9.04 -0.66 3.39
N SER A 110 8.70 -0.67 2.08
CA SER A 110 9.61 -1.19 1.06
C SER A 110 10.90 -0.39 0.94
N GLU A 111 10.83 0.92 1.12
CA GLU A 111 11.98 1.83 1.02
C GLU A 111 12.84 1.81 2.29
N GLU A 112 12.22 1.62 3.46
CA GLU A 112 12.93 1.39 4.72
C GLU A 112 13.72 0.08 4.66
N GLU A 113 13.14 -0.98 4.08
CA GLU A 113 13.86 -2.23 3.81
C GLU A 113 15.03 -2.01 2.84
N ALA A 114 14.82 -1.24 1.76
CA ALA A 114 15.89 -0.91 0.82
C ALA A 114 17.02 -0.12 1.49
N LEU A 115 16.69 0.87 2.33
CA LEU A 115 17.67 1.62 3.11
C LEU A 115 18.42 0.74 4.11
N GLN A 116 17.73 -0.22 4.74
CA GLN A 116 18.35 -1.22 5.63
C GLN A 116 19.33 -2.12 4.86
N ASN A 117 19.03 -2.47 3.61
CA ASN A 117 19.94 -3.22 2.73
C ASN A 117 21.19 -2.39 2.39
N VAL A 118 21.05 -1.09 2.11
CA VAL A 118 22.19 -0.19 1.90
C VAL A 118 23.05 -0.07 3.16
N TYR A 119 22.43 0.05 4.34
CA TYR A 119 23.13 0.07 5.62
C TYR A 119 23.94 -1.22 5.85
N THR A 120 23.32 -2.39 5.67
CA THR A 120 24.01 -3.68 5.87
C THR A 120 25.14 -3.90 4.86
N ALA A 121 24.99 -3.39 3.63
CA ALA A 121 26.03 -3.47 2.60
C ALA A 121 27.31 -2.71 2.97
N ILE A 122 27.21 -1.56 3.64
CA ILE A 122 28.38 -0.80 4.13
C ILE A 122 28.87 -1.26 5.51
N GLU A 123 28.03 -1.93 6.30
CA GLU A 123 28.37 -2.40 7.64
C GLU A 123 29.45 -3.50 7.64
N ALA A 124 29.35 -4.47 6.73
CA ALA A 124 30.34 -5.54 6.60
C ALA A 124 31.77 -5.02 6.31
N PRO A 125 32.01 -4.20 5.26
CA PRO A 125 33.34 -3.66 4.98
C PRO A 125 33.81 -2.71 6.09
N TYR A 126 32.91 -1.96 6.72
CA TYR A 126 33.25 -1.14 7.88
C TYR A 126 33.80 -2.00 9.02
N ASN A 127 33.07 -3.03 9.45
CA ASN A 127 33.49 -3.92 10.54
C ASN A 127 34.82 -4.62 10.23
N GLN A 128 35.00 -5.07 8.98
CA GLN A 128 36.25 -5.69 8.55
C GLN A 128 37.44 -4.73 8.69
N ILE A 129 37.30 -3.48 8.24
CA ILE A 129 38.34 -2.45 8.37
C ILE A 129 38.65 -2.16 9.84
N GLN A 130 37.62 -2.11 10.70
CA GLN A 130 37.83 -1.90 12.13
C GLN A 130 38.67 -3.01 12.76
N GLU A 131 38.49 -4.28 12.35
CA GLU A 131 39.33 -5.39 12.81
C GLU A 131 40.74 -5.32 12.22
N GLU A 132 40.88 -5.01 10.92
CA GLU A 132 42.19 -4.92 10.27
C GLU A 132 43.05 -3.80 10.87
N LEU A 133 42.45 -2.65 11.22
CA LEU A 133 43.14 -1.55 11.90
C LEU A 133 43.71 -1.92 13.28
N LYS A 134 43.16 -2.95 13.95
CA LYS A 134 43.71 -3.44 15.22
C LYS A 134 45.01 -4.22 15.01
N VAL A 135 45.11 -4.94 13.89
CA VAL A 135 46.23 -5.84 13.58
C VAL A 135 47.32 -5.14 12.77
N ASN A 136 46.94 -4.28 11.82
CA ASN A 136 47.84 -3.62 10.88
C ASN A 136 47.45 -2.14 10.68
N LYS A 137 48.43 -1.24 10.86
CA LYS A 137 48.23 0.22 10.78
C LYS A 137 48.94 0.83 9.56
N SER A 138 49.06 0.08 8.48
CA SER A 138 49.66 0.59 7.24
C SER A 138 48.93 1.83 6.72
N GLU A 139 49.66 2.70 6.02
CA GLU A 139 49.10 3.91 5.43
C GLU A 139 47.95 3.59 4.45
N SER A 140 48.06 2.48 3.71
CA SER A 140 47.02 2.01 2.79
C SER A 140 45.71 1.65 3.51
N ILE A 141 45.77 0.91 4.63
CA ILE A 141 44.58 0.56 5.40
C ILE A 141 43.97 1.81 6.04
N GLN A 142 44.79 2.75 6.51
CA GLN A 142 44.30 4.02 7.05
C GLN A 142 43.56 4.84 5.97
N GLN A 143 44.10 4.94 4.76
CA GLN A 143 43.43 5.62 3.65
C GLN A 143 42.08 4.97 3.30
N VAL A 144 42.03 3.63 3.28
CA VAL A 144 40.78 2.88 3.07
C VAL A 144 39.76 3.16 4.19
N ALA A 145 40.22 3.19 5.43
CA ALA A 145 39.37 3.45 6.57
C ALA A 145 38.74 4.84 6.57
N VAL A 146 39.42 5.88 6.07
CA VAL A 146 38.86 7.24 6.04
C VAL A 146 37.54 7.27 5.29
N TYR A 147 37.52 6.82 4.03
CA TYR A 147 36.31 6.94 3.20
C TYR A 147 35.23 5.93 3.60
N VAL A 148 35.58 4.72 4.06
CA VAL A 148 34.58 3.74 4.52
C VAL A 148 33.93 4.19 5.82
N ASN A 149 34.69 4.75 6.76
CA ASN A 149 34.13 5.27 7.99
C ASN A 149 33.21 6.45 7.70
N GLU A 150 33.62 7.39 6.86
CA GLU A 150 32.77 8.51 6.46
C GLU A 150 31.45 8.02 5.83
N GLY A 151 31.53 7.08 4.89
CA GLY A 151 30.36 6.50 4.23
C GLY A 151 29.43 5.77 5.20
N PHE A 152 29.98 4.93 6.07
CA PHE A 152 29.21 4.21 7.08
C PHE A 152 28.46 5.17 8.01
N HIS A 153 29.14 6.19 8.55
CA HIS A 153 28.50 7.15 9.45
C HIS A 153 27.42 7.97 8.73
N SER A 154 27.68 8.39 7.49
CA SER A 154 26.71 9.10 6.66
C SER A 154 25.46 8.27 6.37
N ILE A 155 25.60 6.98 6.08
CA ILE A 155 24.47 6.08 5.81
C ILE A 155 23.72 5.78 7.12
N LYS A 156 24.45 5.50 8.19
CA LYS A 156 23.90 5.26 9.53
C LYS A 156 23.06 6.44 10.03
N GLU A 157 23.54 7.67 9.88
CA GLU A 157 22.82 8.87 10.28
C GLU A 157 21.44 8.95 9.61
N LYS A 158 21.37 8.63 8.30
CA LYS A 158 20.11 8.64 7.53
C LYS A 158 19.17 7.54 7.98
N HIS A 159 19.70 6.33 8.16
CA HIS A 159 18.94 5.20 8.68
C HIS A 159 18.35 5.49 10.07
N ASP A 160 19.17 5.96 11.01
CA ASP A 160 18.76 6.30 12.37
C ASP A 160 17.74 7.46 12.39
N TYR A 161 17.91 8.44 11.50
CA TYR A 161 16.95 9.53 11.33
C TYR A 161 15.58 9.02 10.87
N ILE A 162 15.52 8.16 9.85
CA ILE A 162 14.25 7.59 9.35
C ILE A 162 13.57 6.76 10.44
N ALA A 163 14.31 5.89 11.13
CA ALA A 163 13.77 5.08 12.22
C ALA A 163 13.15 5.93 13.35
N LYS A 164 13.67 7.14 13.56
CA LYS A 164 13.18 8.08 14.58
C LYS A 164 12.00 8.93 14.10
N GLU A 165 12.08 9.53 12.91
CA GLU A 165 11.12 10.53 12.43
C GLU A 165 9.94 9.90 11.65
N VAL A 166 10.16 8.76 10.99
CA VAL A 166 9.18 8.08 10.14
C VAL A 166 8.99 6.65 10.63
N SER A 167 8.45 6.51 11.85
CA SER A 167 8.15 5.20 12.42
C SER A 167 6.91 4.57 11.78
N LEU A 168 7.04 3.35 11.25
CA LEU A 168 5.91 2.54 10.77
C LEU A 168 4.84 2.35 11.85
N GLN A 169 5.24 2.27 13.13
CA GLN A 169 4.30 2.17 14.24
C GLN A 169 3.44 3.43 14.36
N ALA A 170 4.03 4.63 14.23
CA ALA A 170 3.28 5.88 14.26
C ALA A 170 2.30 5.98 13.06
N ILE A 171 2.69 5.44 11.90
CA ILE A 171 1.81 5.34 10.73
C ILE A 171 0.64 4.39 11.02
N ASP A 172 0.91 3.22 11.60
CA ASP A 172 -0.12 2.24 11.99
C ASP A 172 -1.11 2.82 13.01
N GLU A 173 -0.61 3.52 14.03
CA GLU A 173 -1.45 4.21 15.01
C GLU A 173 -2.33 5.27 14.35
N GLN A 174 -1.78 6.04 13.39
CA GLN A 174 -2.56 7.03 12.67
C GLN A 174 -3.65 6.40 11.79
N ILE A 175 -3.37 5.28 11.13
CA ILE A 175 -4.37 4.51 10.36
C ILE A 175 -5.49 4.02 11.29
N GLN A 176 -5.14 3.53 12.48
CA GLN A 176 -6.14 3.11 13.47
C GLN A 176 -7.02 4.27 13.93
N ILE A 177 -6.43 5.46 14.18
CA ILE A 177 -7.18 6.67 14.54
C ILE A 177 -8.17 7.04 13.42
N LEU A 178 -7.75 7.00 12.16
CA LEU A 178 -8.64 7.28 11.02
C LEU A 178 -9.80 6.27 10.94
N HIS A 179 -9.54 4.98 11.17
CA HIS A 179 -10.60 3.98 11.25
C HIS A 179 -11.58 4.24 12.40
N GLN A 180 -11.10 4.68 13.56
CA GLN A 180 -11.97 5.05 14.66
C GLN A 180 -12.85 6.27 14.30
N GLN A 181 -12.25 7.31 13.71
CA GLN A 181 -12.99 8.49 13.25
C GLN A 181 -14.05 8.13 12.21
N LEU A 182 -13.75 7.19 11.32
CA LEU A 182 -14.71 6.70 10.33
C LEU A 182 -15.91 6.03 11.01
N ASN A 183 -15.67 5.14 11.96
CA ASN A 183 -16.73 4.45 12.69
C ASN A 183 -17.61 5.44 13.46
N ASP A 184 -17.00 6.39 14.17
CA ASP A 184 -17.72 7.42 14.94
C ASP A 184 -18.59 8.30 14.01
N ALA A 185 -18.08 8.68 12.84
CA ALA A 185 -18.81 9.46 11.85
C ALA A 185 -20.01 8.69 11.27
N ILE A 186 -19.83 7.41 10.96
CA ILE A 186 -20.91 6.53 10.49
C ILE A 186 -21.98 6.37 11.57
N GLU A 187 -21.60 6.12 12.82
CA GLU A 187 -22.55 5.99 13.93
C GLU A 187 -23.35 7.27 14.15
N ALA A 188 -22.71 8.44 14.07
CA ALA A 188 -23.39 9.73 14.16
C ALA A 188 -24.41 9.95 13.03
N GLU A 189 -24.06 9.57 11.80
CA GLU A 189 -24.97 9.66 10.65
C GLU A 189 -26.18 8.72 10.80
N VAL A 190 -25.96 7.50 11.31
CA VAL A 190 -27.04 6.54 11.59
C VAL A 190 -27.97 7.06 12.70
N GLN A 191 -27.43 7.65 13.76
CA GLN A 191 -28.24 8.25 14.83
C GLN A 191 -29.08 9.43 14.33
N MET A 192 -28.50 10.31 13.50
CA MET A 192 -29.23 11.42 12.89
C MET A 192 -30.39 10.93 12.02
N LYS A 193 -30.15 9.91 11.17
CA LYS A 193 -31.20 9.31 10.34
C LYS A 193 -32.30 8.67 11.19
N ALA A 194 -31.96 8.00 12.28
CA ALA A 194 -32.93 7.41 13.20
C ALA A 194 -33.76 8.46 13.96
N GLU A 195 -33.19 9.61 14.32
CA GLU A 195 -33.94 10.74 14.90
C GLU A 195 -34.84 11.43 13.88
N GLU A 196 -34.37 11.58 12.64
CA GLU A 196 -35.17 12.15 11.55
C GLU A 196 -36.39 11.26 11.23
N GLU A 197 -36.22 9.94 11.17
CA GLU A 197 -37.33 9.01 11.03
C GLU A 197 -38.33 9.11 12.19
N LYS A 198 -37.86 9.25 13.45
CA LYS A 198 -38.75 9.45 14.60
C LYS A 198 -39.53 10.75 14.54
N LYS A 199 -38.90 11.85 14.09
CA LYS A 199 -39.58 13.14 13.91
C LYS A 199 -40.65 13.05 12.80
N VAL A 200 -40.36 12.38 11.69
CA VAL A 200 -41.32 12.16 10.61
C VAL A 200 -42.48 11.27 11.08
N GLU A 201 -42.23 10.28 11.93
CA GLU A 201 -43.27 9.42 12.50
C GLU A 201 -44.14 10.17 13.52
N GLU A 202 -43.56 11.06 14.33
CA GLU A 202 -44.32 11.94 15.23
C GLU A 202 -45.18 12.94 14.45
N GLU A 203 -44.66 13.56 13.40
CA GLU A 203 -45.46 14.45 12.55
C GLU A 203 -46.63 13.72 11.89
N LYS A 204 -46.42 12.49 11.40
CA LYS A 204 -47.52 11.66 10.86
C LYS A 204 -48.57 11.31 11.91
N LYS A 205 -48.16 10.97 13.14
CA LYS A 205 -49.11 10.69 14.24
C LYS A 205 -49.93 11.92 14.63
N VAL A 206 -49.32 13.12 14.63
CA VAL A 206 -50.02 14.38 14.91
C VAL A 206 -50.99 14.73 13.78
N GLU A 207 -50.63 14.48 12.52
CA GLU A 207 -51.52 14.71 11.37
C GLU A 207 -52.71 13.73 11.35
N GLU A 208 -52.49 12.47 11.74
CA GLU A 208 -53.53 11.45 11.85
C GLU A 208 -54.50 11.75 13.00
N GLN A 209 -54.01 12.23 14.14
CA GLN A 209 -54.87 12.69 15.24
C GLN A 209 -55.73 13.90 14.84
N LYS A 210 -55.19 14.86 14.08
CA LYS A 210 -55.98 15.99 13.55
C LYS A 210 -57.10 15.54 12.61
N LYS A 211 -56.85 14.55 11.73
CA LYS A 211 -57.88 13.98 10.86
C LYS A 211 -59.00 13.27 11.63
N VAL A 212 -58.66 12.56 12.71
CA VAL A 212 -59.65 11.89 13.57
C VAL A 212 -60.47 12.91 14.37
N GLU A 213 -59.86 14.00 14.82
CA GLU A 213 -60.58 15.08 15.51
C GLU A 213 -61.54 15.83 14.58
N GLU A 214 -61.15 16.03 13.32
CA GLU A 214 -62.00 16.64 12.29
C GLU A 214 -63.19 15.75 11.94
N GLN A 215 -62.99 14.43 11.85
CA GLN A 215 -64.09 13.47 11.65
C GLN A 215 -65.06 13.42 12.84
N LYS A 216 -64.56 13.49 14.08
CA LYS A 216 -65.42 13.54 15.28
C LYS A 216 -66.29 14.79 15.34
N LYS A 217 -65.77 15.97 14.93
CA LYS A 217 -66.58 17.20 14.84
C LYS A 217 -67.69 17.09 13.81
N VAL A 218 -67.47 16.40 12.69
CA VAL A 218 -68.50 16.16 11.66
C VAL A 218 -69.56 15.16 12.15
N GLU A 219 -69.17 14.14 12.92
CA GLU A 219 -70.11 13.18 13.52
C GLU A 219 -70.98 13.80 14.63
N GLU A 220 -70.42 14.70 15.43
CA GLU A 220 -71.16 15.43 16.48
C GLU A 220 -72.19 16.39 15.87
N GLN A 221 -71.88 17.03 14.74
CA GLN A 221 -72.87 17.83 13.99
C GLN A 221 -74.01 16.98 13.41
N LYS A 222 -73.72 15.75 12.95
CA LYS A 222 -74.77 14.82 12.47
C LYS A 222 -75.69 14.32 13.59
N LYS A 223 -75.17 14.06 14.79
CA LYS A 223 -76.01 13.65 15.95
C LYS A 223 -76.94 14.76 16.45
N VAL A 224 -76.53 16.03 16.35
CA VAL A 224 -77.39 17.17 16.68
C VAL A 224 -78.52 17.35 15.63
N GLU A 225 -78.26 17.02 14.36
CA GLU A 225 -79.29 17.02 13.31
C GLU A 225 -80.32 15.87 13.49
N GLU A 226 -79.89 14.69 13.93
CA GLU A 226 -80.80 13.56 14.19
C GLU A 226 -81.71 13.81 15.42
N GLN A 227 -81.21 14.48 16.46
CA GLN A 227 -82.05 14.88 17.59
C GLN A 227 -83.09 15.95 17.22
N LYS A 228 -82.79 16.83 16.26
CA LYS A 228 -83.78 17.80 15.75
C LYS A 228 -84.89 17.14 14.92
N LYS A 229 -84.63 16.03 14.22
CA LYS A 229 -85.68 15.29 13.48
C LYS A 229 -86.64 14.52 14.39
N VAL A 230 -86.18 14.05 15.56
CA VAL A 230 -87.05 13.35 16.53
C VAL A 230 -87.97 14.33 17.27
N GLU A 231 -87.54 15.58 17.49
CA GLU A 231 -88.39 16.62 18.08
C GLU A 231 -89.51 17.12 17.13
N GLU A 232 -89.29 17.06 15.81
CA GLU A 232 -90.33 17.40 14.84
C GLU A 232 -91.43 16.32 14.73
N GLN A 233 -91.11 15.04 14.97
CA GLN A 233 -92.13 13.99 14.99
C GLN A 233 -93.00 13.99 16.26
N LYS A 234 -92.52 14.54 17.38
CA LYS A 234 -93.34 14.70 18.60
C LYS A 234 -94.30 15.89 18.57
N LYS A 235 -94.12 16.86 17.67
CA LYS A 235 -95.10 17.97 17.49
C LYS A 235 -96.26 17.64 16.55
N VAL A 236 -96.15 16.60 15.72
CA VAL A 236 -97.24 16.19 14.81
C VAL A 236 -98.30 15.34 15.53
N GLU A 237 -97.95 14.69 16.64
CA GLU A 237 -98.90 13.85 17.39
C GLU A 237 -99.87 14.64 18.28
N GLU A 238 -99.51 15.87 18.70
CA GLU A 238 -100.44 16.75 19.44
C GLU A 238 -101.44 17.50 18.56
N GLN A 239 -101.24 17.58 17.23
CA GLN A 239 -102.25 18.16 16.33
C GLN A 239 -103.30 17.16 15.83
N LYS A 240 -103.12 15.86 16.10
CA LYS A 240 -104.06 14.80 15.66
C LYS A 240 -105.12 14.40 16.69
N GLN A 241 -105.25 15.11 17.82
CA GLN A 241 -106.36 14.94 18.77
C GLN A 241 -107.46 16.01 18.66
N VAL A 242 -107.33 17.02 17.80
CA VAL A 242 -108.33 18.11 17.67
C VAL A 242 -109.33 17.88 16.52
N GLU A 243 -109.13 16.88 15.66
CA GLU A 243 -110.01 16.65 14.50
C GLU A 243 -111.08 15.54 14.67
N THR A 244 -111.36 15.09 15.90
CA THR A 244 -112.44 14.14 16.21
C THR A 244 -113.74 14.79 16.70
N ALA A 245 -114.02 16.03 16.30
CA ALA A 245 -115.26 16.72 16.68
C ALA A 245 -116.02 17.44 15.54
N LYS A 246 -115.62 17.34 14.27
CA LYS A 246 -116.38 17.95 13.17
C LYS A 246 -116.20 17.23 11.84
N LYS A 247 -117.03 16.20 11.61
CA LYS A 247 -117.87 16.03 10.41
C LYS A 247 -118.49 14.62 10.39
N LEU A 248 -119.64 14.52 11.03
CA LEU A 248 -120.78 13.77 10.49
C LEU A 248 -121.11 14.37 9.11
N GLU A 249 -121.10 13.54 8.08
CA GLU A 249 -122.13 13.43 7.02
C GLU A 249 -121.53 13.03 5.67
N GLN A 250 -122.10 11.92 5.15
CA GLN A 250 -122.23 11.54 3.73
C GLN A 250 -120.94 11.16 3.00
N GLY A 251 -120.82 10.06 2.26
CA GLY A 251 -121.77 9.03 1.85
C GLY A 251 -121.11 8.24 0.71
N THR A 252 -121.04 6.91 0.88
CA THR A 252 -121.25 5.86 -0.13
C THR A 252 -120.38 5.74 -1.41
N HIS A 253 -120.14 4.46 -1.79
CA HIS A 253 -119.70 3.90 -3.10
C HIS A 253 -118.20 4.04 -3.45
N GLU A 254 -117.47 3.08 -4.03
CA GLU A 254 -117.69 1.70 -4.48
C GLU A 254 -116.30 1.12 -4.92
N LYS A 255 -116.14 -0.22 -4.86
CA LYS A 255 -115.34 -1.08 -5.77
C LYS A 255 -113.80 -0.97 -5.92
N ALA A 256 -113.17 -2.04 -5.40
CA ALA A 256 -112.37 -3.09 -6.08
C ALA A 256 -111.02 -2.81 -6.79
N THR A 257 -110.13 -3.81 -6.58
CA THR A 257 -109.02 -4.33 -7.43
C THR A 257 -107.80 -3.40 -7.60
N THR A 258 -106.51 -3.79 -7.60
CA THR A 258 -105.71 -4.99 -7.97
C THR A 258 -104.25 -4.69 -7.49
N THR A 259 -103.52 -5.60 -6.83
CA THR A 259 -102.43 -6.50 -7.35
C THR A 259 -101.04 -5.86 -7.56
N ASP A 260 -100.01 -6.55 -7.00
CA ASP A 260 -98.60 -6.73 -7.47
C ASP A 260 -97.60 -5.55 -7.52
N HIS A 261 -96.27 -5.70 -7.46
CA HIS A 261 -95.28 -6.68 -6.97
C HIS A 261 -93.89 -6.02 -7.18
N ASN A 262 -92.85 -6.61 -6.57
CA ASN A 262 -91.47 -6.71 -7.10
C ASN A 262 -90.44 -5.56 -6.93
N GLU A 263 -89.53 -5.77 -5.97
CA GLU A 263 -88.14 -6.26 -6.16
C GLU A 263 -87.41 -6.06 -7.52
N LYS A 264 -86.25 -5.37 -7.50
CA LYS A 264 -84.95 -5.66 -8.17
C LYS A 264 -84.02 -4.43 -8.10
N SER A 265 -82.80 -4.51 -7.55
CA SER A 265 -81.54 -5.09 -8.09
C SER A 265 -80.70 -4.10 -8.92
N SER A 266 -79.48 -3.86 -8.45
CA SER A 266 -78.22 -3.53 -9.16
C SER A 266 -77.19 -3.32 -8.03
N GLU A 267 -76.22 -4.20 -7.76
CA GLU A 267 -74.98 -4.41 -8.54
C GLU A 267 -74.35 -3.14 -9.09
#